data_AF-A0A522DYM5-F1
#
_entry.id   AF-A0A522DYM5-F1
#
_cell.length_a   1.000
_cell.length_b   1.000
_cell.length_c   1.000
_cell.angle_alpha   90.00
_cell.angle_beta   90.00
_cell.angle_gamma   90.00
#
_symmetry.space_group_name_H-M   'P 1'
#
loop_
_entity.id
_entity.type
_entity.pdbx_description
1 polymer ?
#
loop_
_entity_poly.entity_id
_entity_poly.type
_entity_poly.pdbx_seq_one_letter_code
_entity_poly.pdbx_strand_id
1 'polypeptide(L)'
;MTIWAWRPFAVGEKYKASREQMDYIDASAAGFSELEIKQLIDAKLLGGRNERSVYGLPQEPSIDRIVRFYYKNWGGPDKNIKNIGALENHYKVKFNVKDLFNARQMLVEQFRHSLTGLSPVAPWTWSPYYIFLQIPWGRSVFRTPDGAEAEDLELETFTTSTYSQNLIIVRCLELIAKNKVQENYINSLLGEYGVSPEQLKGFEELEEIEELIKEDYPGVFGKKEKTEKGIEQEKKMATQFASSIKMAQQFRHVRKTVGDSFKKVGLGMNLFRAVGPYEFSMQNRMAKQMQREPGGQFLMIKDFLKTKFEVPGVNVTW
;
A
#
# COMPACT_ATOMS: atom_id res chain seq x y z
N MET A 1 6.98 -17.60 9.50
CA MET A 1 7.24 -16.34 8.76
C MET A 1 6.53 -16.43 7.39
N THR A 2 6.31 -15.33 6.67
CA THR A 2 5.69 -15.39 5.34
C THR A 2 6.55 -14.66 4.32
N ILE A 3 6.95 -15.38 3.28
CA ILE A 3 7.66 -14.82 2.12
C ILE A 3 6.62 -14.34 1.12
N TRP A 4 6.77 -13.11 0.65
CA TRP A 4 5.96 -12.54 -0.42
C TRP A 4 6.80 -12.35 -1.66
N ALA A 5 6.23 -12.73 -2.79
CA ALA A 5 6.78 -12.41 -4.10
C ALA A 5 5.64 -11.92 -4.99
N TRP A 6 5.94 -10.98 -5.89
CA TRP A 6 4.97 -10.56 -6.89
C TRP A 6 5.65 -10.25 -8.21
N ARG A 7 4.92 -10.48 -9.30
CA ARG A 7 5.36 -10.08 -10.64
C ARG A 7 4.17 -9.53 -11.43
N PRO A 8 4.34 -8.47 -12.22
CA PRO A 8 3.30 -8.01 -13.11
C PRO A 8 3.11 -9.00 -14.25
N PHE A 9 1.89 -9.05 -14.78
CA PHE A 9 1.58 -9.82 -15.98
C PHE A 9 0.64 -9.03 -16.87
N ALA A 10 0.79 -9.15 -18.19
CA ALA A 10 -0.18 -8.60 -19.13
C ALA A 10 -1.26 -9.64 -19.41
N VAL A 11 -2.51 -9.23 -19.21
CA VAL A 11 -3.65 -9.95 -19.79
C VAL A 11 -3.67 -9.62 -21.28
N GLY A 12 -3.81 -10.63 -22.14
CA GLY A 12 -4.04 -10.44 -23.57
C GLY A 12 -5.41 -9.81 -23.82
N GLU A 13 -5.53 -8.52 -23.60
CA GLU A 13 -6.75 -7.74 -23.85
C GLU A 13 -6.65 -7.07 -25.23
N LYS A 14 -7.64 -7.33 -26.10
CA LYS A 14 -7.73 -6.75 -27.44
C LYS A 14 -7.86 -5.22 -27.45
N TYR A 15 -8.22 -4.61 -26.32
CA TYR A 15 -8.56 -3.18 -26.21
C TYR A 15 -7.86 -2.48 -25.02
N LYS A 16 -6.71 -2.96 -24.57
CA LYS A 16 -5.97 -2.31 -23.46
C LYS A 16 -5.55 -0.90 -23.91
N ALA A 17 -5.88 0.12 -23.12
CA ALA A 17 -5.37 1.47 -23.34
C ALA A 17 -3.84 1.43 -23.17
N SER A 18 -3.14 1.71 -24.27
CA SER A 18 -1.69 1.64 -24.43
C SER A 18 -0.97 2.81 -23.73
N ARG A 19 -1.06 2.91 -22.40
CA ARG A 19 0.04 3.56 -21.68
C ARG A 19 1.18 2.57 -21.67
N GLU A 20 2.07 2.68 -22.65
CA GLU A 20 3.20 1.77 -22.88
C GLU A 20 4.49 2.27 -22.23
N GLN A 21 4.49 3.48 -21.65
CA GLN A 21 5.72 4.15 -21.20
C GLN A 21 5.57 4.81 -19.82
N MET A 22 6.71 4.91 -19.13
CA MET A 22 6.87 5.64 -17.87
C MET A 22 6.94 7.14 -18.13
N ASP A 23 5.80 7.81 -18.06
CA ASP A 23 5.75 9.28 -18.15
C ASP A 23 5.80 9.92 -16.76
N TYR A 24 6.34 11.14 -16.68
CA TYR A 24 6.15 11.97 -15.50
C TYR A 24 4.72 12.51 -15.49
N ILE A 25 4.03 12.34 -14.37
CA ILE A 25 2.68 12.85 -14.15
C ILE A 25 2.68 13.83 -12.98
N ASP A 26 1.68 14.70 -12.91
CA ASP A 26 1.49 15.55 -11.74
C ASP A 26 1.12 14.70 -10.51
N ALA A 27 1.63 15.06 -9.33
CA ALA A 27 1.37 14.35 -8.08
C ALA A 27 -0.13 14.34 -7.73
N SER A 28 -0.87 15.37 -8.14
CA SER A 28 -2.33 15.41 -8.01
C SER A 28 -3.01 14.30 -8.82
N ALA A 29 -2.52 14.04 -10.04
CA ALA A 29 -3.02 12.99 -10.92
C ALA A 29 -2.67 11.58 -10.40
N ALA A 30 -1.56 11.45 -9.66
CA ALA A 30 -1.23 10.22 -8.94
C ALA A 30 -2.15 9.94 -7.73
N GLY A 31 -2.95 10.92 -7.33
CA GLY A 31 -3.92 10.82 -6.24
C GLY A 31 -3.44 11.43 -4.92
N PHE A 32 -2.33 12.17 -4.87
CA PHE A 32 -1.93 12.93 -3.68
C PHE A 32 -2.78 14.20 -3.51
N SER A 33 -3.13 14.53 -2.26
CA SER A 33 -3.81 15.78 -1.92
C SER A 33 -2.84 16.95 -1.87
N GLU A 34 -3.34 18.18 -1.99
CA GLU A 34 -2.48 19.38 -1.97
C GLU A 34 -1.67 19.52 -0.68
N LEU A 35 -2.22 19.10 0.46
CA LEU A 35 -1.51 19.09 1.75
C LEU A 35 -0.38 18.07 1.76
N GLU A 36 -0.63 16.87 1.24
CA GLU A 36 0.38 15.82 1.10
C GLU A 36 1.50 16.25 0.15
N ILE A 37 1.16 16.93 -0.95
CA ILE A 37 2.14 17.47 -1.91
C ILE A 37 3.04 18.51 -1.23
N LYS A 38 2.48 19.42 -0.42
CA LYS A 38 3.27 20.39 0.35
C LYS A 38 4.25 19.69 1.28
N GLN A 39 3.79 18.69 2.05
CA GLN A 39 4.65 17.92 2.95
C GLN A 39 5.78 17.19 2.20
N LEU A 40 5.52 16.68 1.00
CA LEU A 40 6.53 16.03 0.16
C LEU A 40 7.54 17.01 -0.44
N ILE A 41 7.12 18.23 -0.78
CA ILE A 41 8.00 19.32 -1.22
C ILE A 41 8.88 19.77 -0.04
N ASP A 42 8.29 19.97 1.14
CA ASP A 42 9.01 20.36 2.36
C ASP A 42 10.06 19.30 2.74
N ALA A 43 9.73 18.02 2.56
CA ALA A 43 10.64 16.90 2.76
C ALA A 43 11.70 16.74 1.65
N LYS A 44 11.71 17.61 0.62
CA LYS A 44 12.58 17.54 -0.56
C LYS A 44 12.52 16.23 -1.33
N LEU A 45 11.41 15.50 -1.22
CA LEU A 45 11.14 14.27 -1.97
C LEU A 45 10.56 14.58 -3.35
N LEU A 46 9.89 15.73 -3.46
CA LEU A 46 9.51 16.36 -4.72
C LEU A 46 10.43 17.56 -4.93
N GLY A 47 11.32 17.48 -5.92
CA GLY A 47 12.29 18.54 -6.23
C GLY A 47 13.12 18.19 -7.46
N GLY A 48 13.16 19.11 -8.44
CA GLY A 48 13.82 18.91 -9.75
C GLY A 48 13.22 19.85 -10.81
N ARG A 49 13.45 19.57 -12.12
CA ARG A 49 12.92 20.38 -13.25
C ARG A 49 11.39 20.53 -13.26
N ASN A 50 10.66 19.66 -12.57
CA ASN A 50 9.20 19.64 -12.48
C ASN A 50 8.76 19.44 -11.00
N GLU A 51 8.63 20.54 -10.26
CA GLU A 51 8.45 20.61 -8.79
C GLU A 51 7.23 19.85 -8.21
N ARG A 52 6.32 19.35 -9.06
CA ARG A 52 5.13 18.58 -8.63
C ARG A 52 4.99 17.25 -9.33
N SER A 53 5.99 16.80 -10.09
CA SER A 53 5.88 15.58 -10.87
C SER A 53 6.35 14.34 -10.13
N VAL A 54 5.70 13.21 -10.42
CA VAL A 54 6.08 11.87 -9.97
C VAL A 54 6.11 10.93 -11.18
N TYR A 55 6.92 9.87 -11.12
CA TYR A 55 6.92 8.83 -12.15
C TYR A 55 5.55 8.17 -12.23
N GLY A 56 4.90 8.14 -13.38
CA GLY A 56 3.60 7.50 -13.58
C GLY A 56 3.67 5.99 -13.45
N LEU A 57 2.59 5.40 -12.95
CA LEU A 57 2.38 3.95 -12.91
C LEU A 57 1.40 3.50 -14.02
N PRO A 58 1.34 2.19 -14.31
CA PRO A 58 0.44 1.65 -15.35
C PRO A 58 -1.02 2.10 -15.22
N GLN A 59 -1.52 2.25 -13.99
CA GLN A 59 -2.84 2.78 -13.70
C GLN A 59 -2.77 3.96 -12.73
N GLU A 60 -3.46 5.05 -13.08
CA GLU A 60 -3.60 6.24 -12.24
C GLU A 60 -5.09 6.60 -12.06
N PRO A 61 -5.52 7.12 -10.90
CA PRO A 61 -4.71 7.41 -9.71
C PRO A 61 -4.24 6.12 -9.00
N SER A 62 -2.95 6.08 -8.69
CA SER A 62 -2.30 4.98 -7.95
C SER A 62 -2.63 5.02 -6.46
N ILE A 63 -2.87 6.21 -5.91
CA ILE A 63 -3.34 6.41 -4.54
C ILE A 63 -4.85 6.67 -4.57
N ASP A 64 -5.60 5.60 -4.76
CA ASP A 64 -7.08 5.63 -4.76
C ASP A 64 -7.66 5.41 -3.34
N ARG A 65 -8.99 5.45 -3.23
CA ARG A 65 -9.77 5.20 -2.02
C ARG A 65 -9.37 3.94 -1.27
N ILE A 66 -9.00 2.86 -1.97
CA ILE A 66 -8.56 1.60 -1.33
C ILE A 66 -7.23 1.80 -0.61
N VAL A 67 -6.23 2.40 -1.28
CA VAL A 67 -4.93 2.68 -0.64
C VAL A 67 -5.12 3.60 0.55
N ARG A 68 -5.94 4.64 0.39
CA ARG A 68 -6.29 5.56 1.47
C ARG A 68 -6.95 4.84 2.64
N PHE A 69 -7.90 3.94 2.40
CA PHE A 69 -8.54 3.15 3.46
C PHE A 69 -7.53 2.42 4.36
N TYR A 70 -6.48 1.82 3.78
CA TYR A 70 -5.44 1.12 4.54
C TYR A 70 -4.42 2.07 5.20
N TYR A 71 -4.02 3.12 4.47
CA TYR A 71 -2.99 4.08 4.89
C TYR A 71 -3.49 5.03 5.99
N LYS A 72 -4.63 5.70 5.75
CA LYS A 72 -5.19 6.72 6.62
C LYS A 72 -6.69 6.75 6.39
N ASN A 73 -7.44 6.38 7.42
CA ASN A 73 -8.87 6.19 7.37
C ASN A 73 -9.54 7.22 6.45
N TRP A 74 -9.99 6.74 5.29
CA TRP A 74 -10.77 7.54 4.35
C TRP A 74 -12.05 7.87 5.09
N GLY A 75 -12.11 9.08 5.65
CA GLY A 75 -13.31 9.59 6.29
C GLY A 75 -14.46 9.40 5.31
N GLY A 76 -15.28 8.37 5.58
CA GLY A 76 -16.64 8.39 5.13
C GLY A 76 -17.31 9.69 5.61
N PRO A 77 -18.51 10.01 5.11
CA PRO A 77 -19.22 11.23 5.50
C PRO A 77 -19.36 11.43 7.03
N ASP A 78 -19.20 10.39 7.84
CA ASP A 78 -19.11 10.48 9.30
C ASP A 78 -17.70 10.89 9.78
N LYS A 79 -17.57 12.19 10.07
CA LYS A 79 -16.37 12.85 10.62
C LYS A 79 -16.06 12.51 12.09
N ASN A 80 -16.88 11.70 12.75
CA ASN A 80 -16.86 11.55 14.21
C ASN A 80 -16.09 10.33 14.72
N ILE A 81 -15.45 9.54 13.86
CA ILE A 81 -14.64 8.41 14.32
C ILE A 81 -13.17 8.70 14.02
N LYS A 82 -12.40 9.03 15.08
CA LYS A 82 -10.93 8.98 15.10
C LYS A 82 -10.46 7.52 14.93
N ASN A 83 -10.73 6.96 13.77
CA ASN A 83 -10.27 5.62 13.43
C ASN A 83 -8.92 5.76 12.73
N ILE A 84 -7.92 5.16 13.35
CA ILE A 84 -6.57 4.92 12.85
C ILE A 84 -6.66 4.05 11.57
N GLY A 85 -5.72 4.18 10.62
CA GLY A 85 -5.72 3.36 9.40
C GLY A 85 -5.76 1.86 9.70
N ALA A 86 -6.28 1.03 8.79
CA ALA A 86 -6.38 -0.42 9.05
C ALA A 86 -5.00 -1.05 9.34
N LEU A 87 -3.95 -0.57 8.65
CA LEU A 87 -2.58 -1.01 8.89
C LEU A 87 -1.99 -0.41 10.17
N GLU A 88 -2.22 0.87 10.42
CA GLU A 88 -1.74 1.53 11.64
C GLU A 88 -2.30 0.86 12.90
N ASN A 89 -3.57 0.45 12.88
CA ASN A 89 -4.19 -0.30 13.97
C ASN A 89 -3.60 -1.70 14.14
N HIS A 90 -3.36 -2.39 13.03
CA HIS A 90 -2.89 -3.76 13.06
C HIS A 90 -1.44 -3.86 13.53
N TYR A 91 -0.57 -2.96 13.06
CA TYR A 91 0.85 -2.95 13.38
C TYR A 91 1.21 -2.02 14.55
N LYS A 92 0.27 -1.18 15.01
CA LYS A 92 0.50 -0.14 16.04
C LYS A 92 1.63 0.84 15.67
N VAL A 93 1.68 1.24 14.40
CA VAL A 93 2.70 2.14 13.86
C VAL A 93 2.03 3.34 13.20
N LYS A 94 2.61 4.54 13.37
CA LYS A 94 2.15 5.77 12.70
C LYS A 94 2.78 5.89 11.30
N PHE A 95 1.96 6.14 10.28
CA PHE A 95 2.46 6.37 8.92
C PHE A 95 2.54 7.86 8.57
N ASN A 96 3.60 8.22 7.86
CA ASN A 96 3.84 9.54 7.31
C ASN A 96 3.57 9.54 5.79
N VAL A 97 3.38 10.71 5.20
CA VAL A 97 3.16 10.84 3.74
C VAL A 97 4.39 10.36 2.96
N LYS A 98 5.58 10.49 3.56
CA LYS A 98 6.82 9.91 3.05
C LYS A 98 6.72 8.39 2.89
N ASP A 99 6.08 7.67 3.80
CA ASP A 99 5.95 6.21 3.71
C ASP A 99 5.05 5.81 2.53
N LEU A 100 3.98 6.57 2.30
CA LEU A 100 3.10 6.38 1.15
C LEU A 100 3.82 6.65 -0.17
N PHE A 101 4.62 7.71 -0.21
CA PHE A 101 5.47 8.00 -1.37
C PHE A 101 6.53 6.91 -1.58
N ASN A 102 7.19 6.44 -0.53
CA ASN A 102 8.18 5.37 -0.60
C ASN A 102 7.57 4.06 -1.09
N ALA A 103 6.40 3.66 -0.58
CA ALA A 103 5.69 2.47 -1.04
C ALA A 103 5.39 2.52 -2.55
N ARG A 104 5.03 3.70 -3.05
CA ARG A 104 4.85 3.94 -4.49
C ARG A 104 6.18 3.87 -5.24
N GLN A 105 7.24 4.47 -4.71
CA GLN A 105 8.57 4.46 -5.33
C GLN A 105 9.16 3.06 -5.41
N MET A 106 8.97 2.21 -4.40
CA MET A 106 9.39 0.80 -4.46
C MET A 106 8.85 0.11 -5.70
N LEU A 107 7.60 0.37 -6.08
CA LEU A 107 6.98 -0.23 -7.26
C LEU A 107 7.50 0.39 -8.57
N VAL A 108 7.73 1.71 -8.60
CA VAL A 108 8.36 2.41 -9.73
C VAL A 108 9.78 1.89 -9.98
N GLU A 109 10.60 1.79 -8.94
CA GLU A 109 11.98 1.33 -9.00
C GLU A 109 12.07 -0.09 -9.56
N GLN A 110 11.19 -1.00 -9.11
CA GLN A 110 11.14 -2.37 -9.64
C GLN A 110 10.88 -2.40 -11.14
N PHE A 111 9.94 -1.59 -11.64
CA PHE A 111 9.75 -1.47 -13.08
C PHE A 111 10.97 -0.87 -13.79
N ARG A 112 11.64 0.13 -13.20
CA ARG A 112 12.81 0.77 -13.82
C ARG A 112 13.98 -0.19 -13.94
N HIS A 113 14.24 -0.97 -12.89
CA HIS A 113 15.27 -2.01 -12.90
C HIS A 113 14.97 -3.10 -13.93
N SER A 114 13.70 -3.36 -14.21
CA SER A 114 13.32 -4.36 -15.22
C SER A 114 13.47 -3.87 -16.67
N LEU A 115 13.48 -2.55 -16.90
CA LEU A 115 13.61 -1.94 -18.25
C LEU A 115 15.06 -1.89 -18.73
N THR A 116 16.04 -1.95 -17.83
CA THR A 116 17.45 -1.99 -18.20
C THR A 116 17.77 -3.36 -18.80
N GLY A 117 17.73 -3.46 -20.13
CA GLY A 117 17.88 -4.69 -20.94
C GLY A 117 19.24 -5.40 -20.87
N LEU A 118 20.02 -5.18 -19.81
CA LEU A 118 21.25 -5.90 -19.47
C LEU A 118 21.03 -6.96 -18.39
N SER A 119 19.83 -7.02 -17.79
CA SER A 119 19.51 -8.05 -16.81
C SER A 119 19.11 -9.36 -17.51
N PRO A 120 19.62 -10.53 -17.09
CA PRO A 120 19.17 -11.83 -17.60
C PRO A 120 17.73 -12.17 -17.18
N VAL A 121 17.10 -11.32 -16.37
CA VAL A 121 15.74 -11.48 -15.87
C VAL A 121 14.75 -10.89 -16.87
N ALA A 122 13.67 -11.63 -17.15
CA ALA A 122 12.60 -11.17 -18.04
C ALA A 122 12.09 -9.78 -17.63
N PRO A 123 11.96 -8.82 -18.58
CA PRO A 123 11.52 -7.47 -18.26
C PRO A 123 10.10 -7.50 -17.69
N TRP A 124 9.83 -6.66 -16.69
CA TRP A 124 8.50 -6.58 -16.13
C TRP A 124 7.58 -5.97 -17.15
N THR A 125 6.46 -6.65 -17.42
CA THR A 125 5.46 -6.12 -18.32
C THR A 125 4.76 -4.93 -17.67
N TRP A 126 4.68 -3.79 -18.36
CA TRP A 126 3.99 -2.60 -17.87
C TRP A 126 2.48 -2.84 -17.76
N SER A 127 2.03 -3.26 -16.57
CA SER A 127 0.68 -3.76 -16.33
C SER A 127 0.20 -3.45 -14.92
N PRO A 128 -1.09 -3.09 -14.74
CA PRO A 128 -1.65 -2.84 -13.41
C PRO A 128 -2.02 -4.13 -12.66
N TYR A 129 -1.83 -5.30 -13.26
CA TYR A 129 -2.17 -6.60 -12.67
C TYR A 129 -0.93 -7.38 -12.29
N TYR A 130 -0.98 -7.99 -11.11
CA TYR A 130 0.12 -8.71 -10.50
C TYR A 130 -0.32 -10.11 -10.07
N ILE A 131 0.60 -11.06 -10.24
CA ILE A 131 0.53 -12.36 -9.60
C ILE A 131 1.22 -12.18 -8.26
N PHE A 132 0.48 -12.38 -7.17
CA PHE A 132 0.98 -12.32 -5.81
C PHE A 132 1.10 -13.72 -5.26
N LEU A 133 2.29 -14.07 -4.79
CA LEU A 133 2.63 -15.35 -4.20
C LEU A 133 2.91 -15.15 -2.71
N GLN A 134 2.23 -15.93 -1.89
CA GLN A 134 2.40 -15.94 -0.45
C GLN A 134 2.85 -17.35 -0.02
N ILE A 135 4.11 -17.46 0.43
CA ILE A 135 4.69 -18.70 0.93
C ILE A 135 4.88 -18.58 2.44
N PRO A 136 3.96 -19.14 3.25
CA PRO A 136 4.21 -19.34 4.67
C PRO A 136 5.30 -20.41 4.84
N TRP A 137 6.31 -20.10 5.65
CA TRP A 137 7.38 -21.03 5.99
C TRP A 137 7.66 -21.01 7.50
N GLY A 138 7.81 -22.21 8.06
CA GLY A 138 8.29 -22.48 9.40
C GLY A 138 9.78 -22.80 9.35
N ARG A 139 10.55 -22.21 10.26
CA ARG A 139 11.95 -22.56 10.49
C ARG A 139 12.10 -22.92 11.95
N SER A 140 12.50 -24.15 12.20
CA SER A 140 12.79 -24.67 13.54
C SER A 140 14.29 -24.91 13.62
N VAL A 141 14.97 -24.20 14.51
CA VAL A 141 16.41 -24.36 14.73
C VAL A 141 16.61 -25.04 16.08
N PHE A 142 17.16 -26.25 16.05
CA PHE A 142 17.59 -26.96 17.24
C PHE A 142 19.09 -26.75 17.44
N ARG A 143 19.45 -26.18 18.59
CA ARG A 143 20.86 -26.02 18.98
C ARG A 143 21.25 -27.16 19.90
N THR A 144 22.21 -27.97 19.47
CA THR A 144 22.80 -29.00 20.32
C THR A 144 23.80 -28.37 21.30
N PRO A 145 24.10 -29.02 22.44
CA PRO A 145 25.01 -28.48 23.46
C PRO A 145 26.45 -28.24 22.99
N ASP A 146 26.86 -28.88 21.89
CA ASP A 146 28.16 -28.69 21.22
C ASP A 146 28.19 -27.44 20.30
N GLY A 147 27.07 -26.72 20.18
CA GLY A 147 26.94 -25.52 19.35
C GLY A 147 26.58 -25.81 17.89
N ALA A 148 26.36 -27.08 17.51
CA ALA A 148 25.82 -27.38 16.18
C ALA A 148 24.35 -26.96 16.08
N GLU A 149 23.96 -26.49 14.90
CA GLU A 149 22.59 -26.08 14.59
C GLU A 149 22.00 -27.09 13.61
N ALA A 150 20.95 -27.79 14.04
CA ALA A 150 20.11 -28.59 13.15
C ALA A 150 18.90 -27.75 12.78
N GLU A 151 18.71 -27.51 11.47
CA GLU A 151 17.60 -26.72 10.96
C GLU A 151 16.58 -27.61 10.28
N ASP A 152 15.31 -27.42 10.63
CA ASP A 152 14.16 -27.98 9.93
C ASP A 152 13.34 -26.85 9.30
N LEU A 153 13.01 -27.03 8.03
CA LEU A 153 12.31 -26.05 7.20
C LEU A 153 11.00 -26.67 6.70
N GLU A 154 9.89 -26.15 7.18
CA GLU A 154 8.57 -26.57 6.78
C GLU A 154 7.94 -25.50 5.88
N LEU A 155 7.49 -25.92 4.69
CA LEU A 155 6.66 -25.07 3.83
C LEU A 155 5.20 -25.45 4.03
N GLU A 156 4.44 -24.50 4.58
CA GLU A 156 2.99 -24.64 4.69
C GLU A 156 2.32 -24.46 3.32
N THR A 157 0.99 -24.56 3.29
CA THR A 157 0.21 -24.34 2.07
C THR A 157 0.40 -22.91 1.56
N PHE A 158 1.15 -22.76 0.47
CA PHE A 158 1.34 -21.47 -0.18
C PHE A 158 0.14 -21.14 -1.09
N THR A 159 -0.08 -19.85 -1.32
CA THR A 159 -1.20 -19.35 -2.12
C THR A 159 -0.73 -18.40 -3.20
N THR A 160 -1.38 -18.46 -4.36
CA THR A 160 -1.21 -17.51 -5.47
C THR A 160 -2.51 -16.79 -5.72
N SER A 161 -2.47 -15.46 -5.84
CA SER A 161 -3.65 -14.62 -6.06
C SER A 161 -3.36 -13.52 -7.06
N THR A 162 -4.41 -13.04 -7.73
CA THR A 162 -4.32 -11.89 -8.65
C THR A 162 -4.57 -10.60 -7.89
N TYR A 163 -3.57 -9.72 -7.82
CA TYR A 163 -3.68 -8.41 -7.18
C TYR A 163 -3.64 -7.28 -8.20
N SER A 164 -4.29 -6.17 -7.88
CA SER A 164 -4.15 -4.91 -8.63
C SER A 164 -2.97 -4.10 -8.10
N GLN A 165 -2.49 -3.15 -8.90
CA GLN A 165 -1.42 -2.21 -8.54
C GLN A 165 -1.67 -1.54 -7.19
N ASN A 166 -2.91 -1.11 -6.92
CA ASN A 166 -3.27 -0.45 -5.67
C ASN A 166 -3.13 -1.39 -4.46
N LEU A 167 -3.47 -2.68 -4.61
CA LEU A 167 -3.26 -3.67 -3.54
C LEU A 167 -1.78 -3.97 -3.32
N ILE A 168 -0.96 -3.98 -4.38
CA ILE A 168 0.49 -4.13 -4.23
C ILE A 168 1.09 -2.94 -3.48
N ILE A 169 0.64 -1.71 -3.76
CA ILE A 169 1.06 -0.52 -2.98
C ILE A 169 0.72 -0.69 -1.50
N VAL A 170 -0.46 -1.24 -1.18
CA VAL A 170 -0.84 -1.57 0.21
C VAL A 170 0.10 -2.63 0.81
N ARG A 171 0.51 -3.66 0.06
CA ARG A 171 1.51 -4.63 0.54
C ARG A 171 2.90 -4.01 0.74
N CYS A 172 3.30 -3.06 -0.10
CA CYS A 172 4.52 -2.29 0.12
C CYS A 172 4.44 -1.46 1.42
N LEU A 173 3.28 -0.83 1.70
CA LEU A 173 3.05 -0.16 2.98
C LEU A 173 3.12 -1.13 4.16
N GLU A 174 2.60 -2.34 4.01
CA GLU A 174 2.69 -3.40 5.03
C GLU A 174 4.13 -3.82 5.31
N LEU A 175 4.99 -3.88 4.29
CA LEU A 175 6.43 -4.11 4.46
C LEU A 175 7.10 -2.97 5.24
N ILE A 176 6.77 -1.71 4.91
CA ILE A 176 7.28 -0.55 5.65
C ILE A 176 6.82 -0.61 7.11
N ALA A 177 5.56 -0.99 7.37
CA ALA A 177 5.06 -1.20 8.74
C ALA A 177 5.87 -2.26 9.49
N LYS A 178 6.10 -3.43 8.87
CA LYS A 178 6.90 -4.51 9.48
C LYS A 178 8.32 -4.06 9.80
N ASN A 179 8.95 -3.30 8.91
CA ASN A 179 10.29 -2.74 9.15
C ASN A 179 10.28 -1.77 10.34
N LYS A 180 9.29 -0.88 10.43
CA LYS A 180 9.14 0.01 11.59
C LYS A 180 8.88 -0.74 12.90
N VAL A 181 8.07 -1.80 12.87
CA VAL A 181 7.87 -2.66 14.06
C VAL A 181 9.19 -3.32 14.48
N GLN A 182 9.98 -3.79 13.51
CA GLN A 182 11.28 -4.38 13.77
C GLN A 182 12.28 -3.36 14.30
N GLU A 183 12.30 -2.14 13.75
CA GLU A 183 13.11 -1.02 14.25
C GLU A 183 12.72 -0.68 15.69
N ASN A 184 11.43 -0.53 15.98
CA ASN A 184 10.94 -0.30 17.35
C ASN A 184 11.37 -1.43 18.30
N TYR A 185 11.32 -2.69 17.85
CA TYR A 185 11.79 -3.82 18.64
C TYR A 185 13.31 -3.77 18.87
N ILE A 186 14.11 -3.48 17.84
CA ILE A 186 15.56 -3.31 17.96
C ILE A 186 15.88 -2.18 18.94
N ASN A 187 15.23 -1.04 18.80
CA ASN A 187 15.47 0.12 19.65
C ASN A 187 15.03 -0.15 21.12
N SER A 188 13.99 -0.97 21.33
CA SER A 188 13.62 -1.45 22.67
C SER A 188 14.69 -2.36 23.28
N LEU A 189 15.35 -3.20 22.49
CA LEU A 189 16.45 -4.05 22.95
C LEU A 189 17.73 -3.24 23.24
N LEU A 190 17.96 -2.17 22.47
CA LEU A 190 19.06 -1.24 22.66
C LEU A 190 18.83 -0.27 23.83
N GLY A 191 17.62 -0.28 24.42
CA GLY A 191 17.26 0.58 25.54
C GLY A 191 17.05 2.04 25.17
N GLU A 192 16.76 2.35 23.91
CA GLU A 192 16.41 3.70 23.43
C GLU A 192 14.92 4.04 23.67
N TYR A 193 14.09 3.01 23.88
CA TYR A 193 12.68 3.12 24.27
C TYR A 193 12.49 2.54 25.68
N GLY A 194 11.99 3.35 26.59
CA GLY A 194 11.69 2.96 27.97
C GLY A 194 10.21 2.61 28.09
N VAL A 195 9.90 1.48 28.73
CA VAL A 195 8.52 1.22 29.17
C VAL A 195 8.31 2.06 30.43
N SER A 196 7.42 3.06 30.38
CA SER A 196 7.07 3.81 31.58
C SER A 196 6.32 2.89 32.56
N PRO A 197 6.61 2.96 33.88
CA PRO A 197 5.96 2.10 34.88
C PRO A 197 4.43 2.22 34.94
N GLU A 198 3.86 3.30 34.37
CA GLU A 198 2.44 3.61 34.40
C GLU A 198 1.63 3.00 33.24
N GLN A 199 2.26 2.48 32.18
CA GLN A 199 1.56 1.98 30.99
C GLN A 199 1.20 0.48 31.00
N LEU A 200 1.54 -0.26 32.07
CA LEU A 200 1.20 -1.69 32.25
C LEU A 200 -0.31 -2.01 32.35
N LYS A 201 -1.21 -1.03 32.18
CA LYS A 201 -2.67 -1.21 32.26
C LYS A 201 -3.46 -0.93 30.98
N GLY A 202 -2.82 -0.61 29.86
CA GLY A 202 -3.52 -0.64 28.57
C GLY A 202 -2.98 0.35 27.57
N PHE A 203 -2.63 -0.18 26.40
CA PHE A 203 -2.22 0.54 25.19
C PHE A 203 -0.91 1.32 25.34
N GLU A 204 0.21 0.59 25.31
CA GLU A 204 1.56 1.15 25.24
C GLU A 204 1.83 1.76 23.85
N GLU A 205 1.77 3.09 23.76
CA GLU A 205 2.54 3.88 22.80
C GLU A 205 3.98 3.87 23.30
N LEU A 206 4.90 3.31 22.50
CA LEU A 206 6.34 3.40 22.76
C LEU A 206 6.76 4.86 22.55
N GLU A 207 7.03 5.57 23.64
CA GLU A 207 7.61 6.91 23.62
C GLU A 207 9.15 6.80 23.61
N GLU A 208 9.80 7.65 22.81
CA GLU A 208 11.26 7.78 22.83
C GLU A 208 11.68 8.28 24.22
N ILE A 209 12.75 7.73 24.81
CA ILE A 209 13.24 8.15 26.14
C ILE A 209 13.54 9.66 26.18
N GLU A 210 13.84 10.27 25.03
CA GLU A 210 14.04 11.72 24.90
C GLU A 210 12.76 12.52 25.21
N GLU A 211 11.56 11.98 24.96
CA GLU A 211 10.28 12.60 25.33
C GLU A 211 9.98 12.43 26.82
N LEU A 212 10.25 11.26 27.40
CA LEU A 212 10.14 11.03 28.85
C LEU A 212 11.09 11.94 29.65
N ILE A 213 12.34 12.10 29.20
CA ILE A 213 13.31 13.03 29.82
C ILE A 213 12.86 14.49 29.68
N LYS A 214 12.18 14.86 28.60
CA LYS A 214 11.60 16.21 28.41
C LYS A 214 10.43 16.48 29.35
N GLU A 215 9.66 15.44 29.69
CA GLU A 215 8.55 15.52 30.63
C GLU A 215 9.04 15.61 32.09
N ASP A 216 10.09 14.86 32.43
CA ASP A 216 10.74 14.89 33.75
C ASP A 216 11.56 16.17 34.00
N TYR A 217 12.09 16.80 32.94
CA TYR A 217 12.92 18.02 33.04
C TYR A 217 12.53 19.11 32.00
N PRO A 218 11.37 19.75 32.16
CA PRO A 218 10.87 20.78 31.25
C PRO A 218 11.73 22.05 31.20
N GLY A 219 12.63 22.25 32.17
CA GLY A 219 13.51 23.42 32.28
C GLY A 219 14.71 23.44 31.32
N VAL A 220 15.10 22.31 30.72
CA VAL A 220 16.32 22.22 29.88
C VAL A 220 15.99 22.12 28.38
N PHE A 221 14.83 21.57 28.01
CA PHE A 221 14.52 21.22 26.61
C PHE A 221 13.22 21.84 26.06
N GLY A 222 12.51 22.64 26.85
CA GLY A 222 11.28 23.29 26.42
C GLY A 222 11.51 24.68 25.79
N LYS A 223 11.50 24.77 24.45
CA LYS A 223 10.65 25.73 23.68
C LYS A 223 11.04 25.85 22.20
N LYS A 224 10.01 25.86 21.34
CA LYS A 224 9.69 27.04 20.50
C LYS A 224 8.22 27.07 20.07
N GLU A 225 7.66 28.27 20.14
CA GLU A 225 6.27 28.68 19.95
C GLU A 225 5.76 28.47 18.51
N LYS A 226 4.51 28.00 18.39
CA LYS A 226 3.76 28.05 17.12
C LYS A 226 3.23 29.46 16.89
N THR A 227 3.60 30.05 15.76
CA THR A 227 3.20 31.40 15.35
C THR A 227 1.77 31.40 14.78
N GLU A 228 0.98 32.41 15.15
CA GLU A 228 -0.47 32.54 14.86
C GLU A 228 -0.85 32.60 13.36
N LYS A 229 0.11 32.78 12.45
CA LYS A 229 -0.12 32.89 11.00
C LYS A 229 -0.44 31.56 10.30
N GLY A 230 -0.12 30.41 10.90
CA GLY A 230 -0.43 29.09 10.33
C GLY A 230 -1.90 28.66 10.49
N ILE A 231 -2.55 29.11 11.57
CA ILE A 231 -3.91 28.70 11.95
C ILE A 231 -4.97 29.34 11.03
N GLU A 232 -4.67 30.49 10.44
CA GLU A 232 -5.61 31.22 9.58
C GLU A 232 -5.65 30.67 8.14
N GLN A 233 -4.54 30.12 7.64
CA GLN A 233 -4.47 29.45 6.34
C GLN A 233 -5.15 28.07 6.35
N GLU A 234 -5.08 27.33 7.46
CA GLU A 234 -5.81 26.06 7.63
C GLU A 234 -7.33 26.27 7.67
N LYS A 235 -7.83 27.36 8.28
CA LYS A 235 -9.27 27.69 8.32
C LYS A 235 -9.84 28.04 6.95
N LYS A 236 -9.08 28.74 6.09
CA LYS A 236 -9.49 29.07 4.71
C LYS A 236 -9.50 27.84 3.79
N MET A 237 -8.54 26.92 3.93
CA MET A 237 -8.55 25.65 3.19
C MET A 237 -9.67 24.72 3.66
N ALA A 238 -9.94 24.64 4.96
CA ALA A 238 -11.04 23.84 5.50
C ALA A 238 -12.43 24.32 5.03
N THR A 239 -12.62 25.63 4.81
CA THR A 239 -13.88 26.19 4.31
C THR A 239 -14.08 25.96 2.81
N GLN A 240 -13.02 26.02 1.99
CA GLN A 240 -13.08 25.61 0.58
C GLN A 240 -13.27 24.09 0.41
N PHE A 241 -12.70 23.27 1.30
CA PHE A 241 -12.91 21.83 1.27
C PHE A 241 -14.31 21.42 1.74
N ALA A 242 -14.90 22.16 2.69
CA ALA A 242 -16.28 21.93 3.13
C ALA A 242 -17.32 22.31 2.05
N SER A 243 -17.05 23.32 1.22
CA SER A 243 -17.95 23.71 0.12
C SER A 243 -17.91 22.72 -1.05
N SER A 244 -16.73 22.17 -1.39
CA SER A 244 -16.61 21.12 -2.41
C SER A 244 -17.25 19.79 -1.99
N ILE A 245 -17.19 19.44 -0.70
CA ILE A 245 -17.87 18.26 -0.15
C ILE A 245 -19.40 18.42 -0.20
N LYS A 246 -19.94 19.60 0.12
CA LYS A 246 -21.38 19.88 0.01
C LYS A 246 -21.88 19.77 -1.43
N MET A 247 -21.09 20.24 -2.39
CA MET A 247 -21.40 20.13 -3.82
C MET A 247 -21.40 18.65 -4.27
N ALA A 248 -20.41 17.86 -3.85
CA ALA A 248 -20.34 16.43 -4.13
C ALA A 248 -21.52 15.64 -3.54
N GLN A 249 -22.00 16.02 -2.34
CA GLN A 249 -23.18 15.41 -1.70
C GLN A 249 -24.48 15.74 -2.45
N GLN A 250 -24.64 16.99 -2.94
CA GLN A 250 -25.79 17.42 -3.73
C GLN A 250 -25.85 16.69 -5.09
N PHE A 251 -24.72 16.55 -5.80
CA PHE A 251 -24.65 15.76 -7.04
C PHE A 251 -24.99 14.28 -6.81
N ARG A 252 -24.64 13.73 -5.64
CA ARG A 252 -24.97 12.33 -5.30
C ARG A 252 -26.47 12.13 -5.07
N HIS A 253 -27.14 13.09 -4.43
CA HIS A 253 -28.59 13.05 -4.22
C HIS A 253 -29.35 13.20 -5.53
N VAL A 254 -28.99 14.19 -6.37
CA VAL A 254 -29.61 14.37 -7.69
C VAL A 254 -29.45 13.10 -8.54
N ARG A 255 -28.26 12.49 -8.54
CA ARG A 255 -27.98 11.28 -9.34
C ARG A 255 -28.70 10.03 -8.82
N LYS A 256 -28.88 9.90 -7.50
CA LYS A 256 -29.65 8.80 -6.90
C LYS A 256 -31.14 8.93 -7.25
N THR A 257 -31.69 10.13 -7.13
CA THR A 257 -33.09 10.43 -7.48
C THR A 257 -33.35 10.24 -8.98
N VAL A 258 -32.41 10.67 -9.83
CA VAL A 258 -32.47 10.44 -11.29
C VAL A 258 -32.37 8.94 -11.59
N GLY A 259 -31.41 8.22 -11.01
CA GLY A 259 -31.25 6.77 -11.19
C GLY A 259 -32.48 5.96 -10.76
N ASP A 260 -33.12 6.32 -9.63
CA ASP A 260 -34.34 5.66 -9.14
C ASP A 260 -35.58 5.99 -9.99
N SER A 261 -35.62 7.18 -10.58
CA SER A 261 -36.69 7.58 -11.52
C SER A 261 -36.58 6.84 -12.86
N PHE A 262 -35.37 6.66 -13.39
CA PHE A 262 -35.15 5.90 -14.63
C PHE A 262 -35.34 4.38 -14.45
N LYS A 263 -35.13 3.86 -13.23
CA LYS A 263 -35.40 2.46 -12.88
C LYS A 263 -36.90 2.11 -12.98
N LYS A 264 -37.80 3.07 -12.75
CA LYS A 264 -39.26 2.88 -12.91
C LYS A 264 -39.71 2.81 -14.38
N VAL A 265 -38.89 3.32 -15.31
CA VAL A 265 -39.21 3.37 -16.75
C VAL A 265 -38.59 2.19 -17.51
N GLY A 266 -38.00 1.19 -16.83
CA GLY A 266 -37.44 -0.01 -17.46
C GLY A 266 -36.16 0.21 -18.28
N LEU A 267 -35.73 1.47 -18.44
CA LEU A 267 -34.43 1.83 -18.98
C LEU A 267 -33.37 1.61 -17.90
N GLY A 268 -32.94 0.35 -17.76
CA GLY A 268 -31.79 -0.03 -16.95
C GLY A 268 -30.51 0.56 -17.55
N MET A 269 -30.28 1.86 -17.36
CA MET A 269 -29.05 2.52 -17.77
C MET A 269 -27.90 2.01 -16.90
N ASN A 270 -27.32 0.90 -17.34
CA ASN A 270 -26.12 0.28 -16.77
C ASN A 270 -24.91 1.26 -16.72
N LEU A 271 -24.99 2.39 -17.41
CA LEU A 271 -24.05 3.51 -17.32
C LEU A 271 -23.94 4.13 -15.92
N PHE A 272 -25.00 4.11 -15.11
CA PHE A 272 -25.00 4.72 -13.77
C PHE A 272 -24.56 3.77 -12.65
N ARG A 273 -24.37 2.47 -12.95
CA ARG A 273 -23.84 1.48 -11.99
C ARG A 273 -22.31 1.40 -11.96
N ALA A 274 -21.62 1.90 -12.97
CA ALA A 274 -20.17 2.05 -12.98
C ALA A 274 -19.75 3.25 -12.09
N VAL A 275 -19.85 3.08 -10.77
CA VAL A 275 -19.36 4.08 -9.81
C VAL A 275 -17.96 3.67 -9.36
N GLY A 276 -16.95 4.09 -10.11
CA GLY A 276 -15.54 3.93 -9.74
C GLY A 276 -14.61 3.73 -10.95
N PRO A 277 -13.29 3.76 -10.76
CA PRO A 277 -12.30 3.49 -11.81
C PRO A 277 -12.27 2.00 -12.24
N TYR A 278 -13.13 1.16 -11.66
CA TYR A 278 -13.19 -0.28 -11.88
C TYR A 278 -14.29 -0.64 -12.87
N GLU A 279 -14.01 -1.64 -13.70
CA GLU A 279 -14.89 -2.06 -14.77
C GLU A 279 -16.05 -2.94 -14.26
N PHE A 280 -17.25 -2.73 -14.81
CA PHE A 280 -18.49 -3.40 -14.37
C PHE A 280 -18.45 -4.94 -14.53
N SER A 281 -17.71 -5.46 -15.51
CA SER A 281 -17.58 -6.91 -15.76
C SER A 281 -16.27 -7.52 -15.23
N MET A 282 -15.64 -6.88 -14.24
CA MET A 282 -14.35 -7.31 -13.69
C MET A 282 -14.38 -8.76 -13.17
N GLN A 283 -15.48 -9.22 -12.54
CA GLN A 283 -15.59 -10.60 -12.05
C GLN A 283 -15.48 -11.65 -13.16
N ASN A 284 -16.20 -11.44 -14.28
CA ASN A 284 -16.16 -12.33 -15.43
C ASN A 284 -14.78 -12.32 -16.10
N ARG A 285 -14.11 -11.17 -16.12
CA ARG A 285 -12.75 -11.06 -16.66
C ARG A 285 -11.72 -11.73 -15.78
N MET A 286 -11.80 -11.52 -14.47
CA MET A 286 -10.93 -12.17 -13.50
C MET A 286 -11.00 -13.68 -13.65
N ALA A 287 -12.21 -14.24 -13.62
CA ALA A 287 -12.43 -15.68 -13.71
C ALA A 287 -11.95 -16.28 -15.05
N LYS A 288 -12.17 -15.60 -16.18
CA LYS A 288 -11.88 -16.17 -17.51
C LYS A 288 -10.48 -15.89 -18.05
N GLN A 289 -9.88 -14.75 -17.69
CA GLN A 289 -8.64 -14.28 -18.32
C GLN A 289 -7.51 -14.11 -17.32
N MET A 290 -7.79 -13.65 -16.09
CA MET A 290 -6.73 -13.30 -15.14
C MET A 290 -6.29 -14.45 -14.25
N GLN A 291 -7.12 -15.48 -14.02
CA GLN A 291 -6.76 -16.61 -13.14
C GLN A 291 -5.88 -17.66 -13.80
N ARG A 292 -5.85 -17.72 -15.14
CA ARG A 292 -5.00 -18.67 -15.88
C ARG A 292 -3.52 -18.46 -15.58
N GLU A 293 -3.08 -17.20 -15.56
CA GLU A 293 -1.68 -16.82 -15.33
C GLU A 293 -1.19 -17.14 -13.91
N PRO A 294 -1.88 -16.73 -12.81
CA PRO A 294 -1.57 -17.18 -11.45
C PRO A 294 -1.60 -18.70 -11.30
N GLY A 295 -2.59 -19.39 -11.89
CA GLY A 295 -2.69 -20.85 -11.81
C GLY A 295 -1.51 -21.57 -12.47
N GLY A 296 -1.05 -21.07 -13.62
CA GLY A 296 0.16 -21.57 -14.27
C GLY A 296 1.42 -21.35 -13.43
N GLN A 297 1.56 -20.16 -12.83
CA GLN A 297 2.68 -19.86 -11.93
C GLN A 297 2.65 -20.69 -10.65
N PHE A 298 1.48 -20.92 -10.07
CA PHE A 298 1.32 -21.82 -8.92
C PHE A 298 1.84 -23.22 -9.23
N LEU A 299 1.42 -23.78 -10.36
CA LEU A 299 1.85 -25.10 -10.80
C LEU A 299 3.38 -25.14 -10.97
N MET A 300 3.95 -24.15 -11.65
CA MET A 300 5.39 -24.02 -11.87
C MET A 300 6.17 -23.99 -10.56
N ILE A 301 5.75 -23.18 -9.58
CA ILE A 301 6.41 -23.07 -8.28
C ILE A 301 6.24 -24.36 -7.47
N LYS A 302 5.04 -24.95 -7.48
CA LYS A 302 4.77 -26.23 -6.82
C LYS A 302 5.69 -27.32 -7.34
N ASP A 303 5.82 -27.44 -8.65
CA ASP A 303 6.62 -28.48 -9.28
C ASP A 303 8.11 -28.21 -9.06
N PHE A 304 8.55 -26.94 -9.12
CA PHE A 304 9.91 -26.54 -8.74
C PHE A 304 10.26 -26.95 -7.29
N LEU A 305 9.38 -26.63 -6.33
CA LEU A 305 9.58 -26.99 -4.93
C LEU A 305 9.66 -28.52 -4.78
N LYS A 306 8.71 -29.25 -5.36
CA LYS A 306 8.72 -30.73 -5.31
C LYS A 306 10.00 -31.33 -5.86
N THR A 307 10.54 -30.80 -6.95
CA THR A 307 11.81 -31.26 -7.50
C THR A 307 13.00 -30.92 -6.60
N LYS A 308 13.00 -29.75 -5.94
CA LYS A 308 14.04 -29.39 -4.98
C LYS A 308 14.01 -30.21 -3.70
N PHE A 309 12.84 -30.70 -3.30
CA PHE A 309 12.66 -31.64 -2.19
C PHE A 309 12.69 -33.11 -2.64
N GLU A 310 13.15 -33.40 -3.86
CA GLU A 310 13.33 -34.76 -4.40
C GLU A 310 12.08 -35.65 -4.33
N VAL A 311 10.89 -35.05 -4.44
CA VAL A 311 9.63 -35.80 -4.44
C VAL A 311 9.56 -36.67 -5.71
N PRO A 312 9.43 -38.00 -5.59
CA PRO A 312 9.44 -38.89 -6.75
C PRO A 312 8.27 -38.64 -7.69
N GLY A 313 8.53 -38.74 -9.00
CA GLY A 313 7.51 -38.64 -10.06
C GLY A 313 7.21 -37.22 -10.56
N VAL A 314 7.97 -36.20 -10.17
CA VAL A 314 7.80 -34.82 -10.65
C VAL A 314 8.89 -34.46 -11.66
N ASN A 315 8.54 -34.47 -12.94
CA ASN A 315 9.37 -33.94 -14.03
C ASN A 315 8.95 -32.50 -14.31
N VAL A 316 9.83 -31.53 -14.07
CA VAL A 316 9.55 -30.14 -14.45
C VAL A 316 9.87 -29.96 -15.93
N THR A 317 8.85 -29.62 -16.71
CA THR A 317 9.04 -29.05 -18.05
C THR A 317 9.25 -27.55 -17.87
N TRP A 318 10.49 -27.09 -18.04
CA TRP A 318 10.84 -25.66 -18.01
C TRP A 318 10.41 -24.98 -19.31
#